data_AF-A0A852P0W9-F1
#
_entry.id   AF-A0A852P0W9-F1
#
_cell.length_a   1.000
_cell.length_b   1.000
_cell.length_c   1.000
_cell.angle_alpha   90.00
_cell.angle_beta   90.00
_cell.angle_gamma   90.00
#
_symmetry.space_group_name_H-M   'P 1'
#
loop_
_entity.id
_entity.type
_entity.pdbx_description
1 polymer ?
#
loop_
_entity_poly.entity_id
_entity_poly.type
_entity_poly.pdbx_seq_one_letter_code
_entity_poly.pdbx_strand_id
1 'polypeptide(L)'
;PREVLGHPEVGALLRAQALGPLLPPETQRDLESSCIAAVKAKVEVAVAQELQLSEDTWPEDVTSQDLEEGLATRVTGLLRAHVDRAPQVTPEFGREMAHSLLGVLVAFLHSFQRKVERFLEAPGEVPPTDGAPGRAIALANCCPPFRAFAERLAQFGHPESEEPRRQAHAALDRVTRACGHVLTRRLFEDLKPYFNKLMKRKWLTSSDAFDAIVMLITGFAQTLRPLHPEPHQVLVSDLHRRVLIEYVRPLLQGRLVCTSAKARARVAARLGDEARQLRELFTRLDSASPWLDSVVPRLRELLVLEDTAALQMEVGALARDFPDVR
;
A
#
# COMPACT_ATOMS: atom_id res chain seq x y z
N PRO A 1 -7.10 -38.32 -23.58
CA PRO A 1 -7.46 -38.34 -25.03
C PRO A 1 -6.39 -37.73 -25.95
N ARG A 2 -5.85 -36.54 -25.66
CA ARG A 2 -4.86 -35.88 -26.53
C ARG A 2 -3.57 -36.68 -26.75
N GLU A 3 -3.05 -37.34 -25.71
CA GLU A 3 -1.84 -38.17 -25.83
C GLU A 3 -2.07 -39.47 -26.64
N VAL A 4 -3.28 -40.05 -26.55
CA VAL A 4 -3.62 -41.32 -27.21
C VAL A 4 -4.12 -41.10 -28.64
N LEU A 5 -5.02 -40.13 -28.85
CA LEU A 5 -5.59 -39.79 -30.16
C LEU A 5 -4.69 -38.86 -30.99
N GLY A 6 -3.74 -38.18 -30.35
CA GLY A 6 -2.70 -37.37 -31.00
C GLY A 6 -1.48 -38.17 -31.45
N HIS A 7 -1.41 -39.47 -31.12
CA HIS A 7 -0.35 -40.35 -31.60
C HIS A 7 -0.53 -40.60 -33.11
N PRO A 8 0.49 -40.40 -33.96
CA PRO A 8 0.33 -40.40 -35.42
C PRO A 8 -0.22 -41.72 -35.98
N GLU A 9 0.13 -42.85 -35.36
CA GLU A 9 -0.36 -44.18 -35.77
C GLU A 9 -1.83 -44.42 -35.41
N VAL A 10 -2.33 -43.82 -34.33
CA VAL A 10 -3.71 -43.99 -33.84
C VAL A 10 -4.64 -42.95 -34.45
N GLY A 11 -4.16 -41.70 -34.59
CA GLY A 11 -4.88 -40.60 -35.23
C GLY A 11 -5.07 -40.79 -36.74
N ALA A 12 -4.20 -41.56 -37.41
CA ALA A 12 -4.40 -41.95 -38.81
C ALA A 12 -5.52 -42.99 -38.99
N LEU A 13 -5.78 -43.82 -37.97
CA LEU A 13 -6.77 -44.89 -37.99
C LEU A 13 -8.15 -44.46 -37.47
N LEU A 14 -8.19 -43.47 -36.57
CA LEU A 14 -9.41 -42.97 -35.96
C LEU A 14 -9.65 -41.52 -36.40
N ARG A 15 -10.81 -41.24 -37.00
CA ARG A 15 -11.28 -39.86 -37.17
C ARG A 15 -11.58 -39.29 -35.79
N ALA A 16 -10.60 -38.63 -35.17
CA ALA A 16 -10.70 -38.08 -33.81
C ALA A 16 -11.92 -37.14 -33.63
N GLN A 17 -12.42 -36.53 -34.71
CA GLN A 17 -13.62 -35.68 -34.71
C GLN A 17 -14.95 -36.46 -34.65
N ALA A 18 -14.96 -37.75 -34.98
CA ALA A 18 -16.16 -38.61 -34.93
C ALA A 18 -16.34 -39.28 -33.57
N LEU A 19 -15.28 -39.34 -32.76
CA LEU A 19 -15.32 -39.81 -31.39
C LEU A 19 -15.75 -38.63 -30.52
N GLY A 20 -17.01 -38.64 -30.07
CA GLY A 20 -17.52 -37.64 -29.13
C GLY A 20 -16.73 -37.59 -27.81
N PRO A 21 -17.10 -36.70 -26.89
CA PRO A 21 -16.42 -36.61 -25.59
C PRO A 21 -16.54 -37.93 -24.82
N LEU A 22 -15.49 -38.28 -24.06
CA LEU A 22 -15.45 -39.51 -23.25
C LEU A 22 -16.50 -39.53 -22.15
N LEU A 23 -16.88 -38.33 -21.66
CA LEU A 23 -17.88 -38.14 -20.64
C LEU A 23 -19.00 -37.25 -21.19
N PRO A 24 -20.25 -37.44 -20.75
CA PRO A 24 -21.30 -36.48 -21.00
C PRO A 24 -20.91 -35.08 -20.48
N PRO A 25 -21.29 -34.00 -21.18
CA PRO A 25 -20.90 -32.64 -20.79
C PRO A 25 -21.44 -32.23 -19.41
N GLU A 26 -22.59 -32.75 -18.99
CA GLU A 26 -23.15 -32.53 -17.66
C GLU A 26 -22.28 -33.16 -16.57
N THR A 27 -21.92 -34.44 -16.74
CA THR A 27 -21.02 -35.16 -15.82
C THR A 27 -19.65 -34.49 -15.74
N GLN A 28 -19.14 -33.97 -16.87
CA GLN A 28 -17.89 -33.22 -16.86
C GLN A 28 -17.98 -31.95 -16.01
N ARG A 29 -19.05 -31.15 -16.17
CA ARG A 29 -19.26 -29.93 -15.37
C ARG A 29 -19.43 -30.22 -13.89
N ASP A 30 -20.13 -31.30 -13.53
CA ASP A 30 -20.30 -31.72 -12.14
C ASP A 30 -18.96 -32.13 -11.51
N LEU A 31 -18.13 -32.87 -12.24
CA LEU A 31 -16.78 -33.26 -11.81
C LEU A 31 -15.86 -32.04 -11.67
N GLU A 32 -15.91 -31.11 -12.62
CA GLU A 32 -15.16 -29.85 -12.58
C GLU A 32 -15.56 -29.03 -11.34
N SER A 33 -16.87 -28.86 -11.10
CA SER A 33 -17.40 -28.13 -9.94
C SER A 33 -17.01 -28.80 -8.61
N SER A 34 -17.14 -30.13 -8.53
CA SER A 34 -16.73 -30.90 -7.35
C SER A 34 -15.21 -30.81 -7.11
N CYS A 35 -14.40 -30.78 -8.16
CA CYS A 35 -12.95 -30.62 -8.07
C CYS A 35 -12.58 -29.24 -7.54
N ILE A 36 -13.20 -28.17 -8.07
CA ILE A 36 -13.00 -26.80 -7.57
C ILE A 36 -13.36 -26.71 -6.09
N ALA A 37 -14.50 -27.27 -5.68
CA ALA A 37 -14.92 -27.26 -4.28
C ALA A 37 -13.93 -28.00 -3.36
N ALA A 38 -13.43 -29.17 -3.79
CA ALA A 38 -12.45 -29.94 -3.02
C ALA A 38 -11.10 -29.23 -2.91
N VAL A 39 -10.61 -28.63 -4.01
CA VAL A 39 -9.38 -27.83 -4.02
C VAL A 39 -9.54 -26.61 -3.13
N LYS A 40 -10.66 -25.88 -3.26
CA LYS A 40 -10.98 -24.71 -2.43
C LYS A 40 -10.89 -25.05 -0.94
N ALA A 41 -11.62 -26.07 -0.49
CA ALA A 41 -11.64 -26.47 0.92
C ALA A 41 -10.25 -26.87 1.43
N LYS A 42 -9.48 -27.61 0.62
CA LYS A 42 -8.12 -28.01 0.98
C LYS A 42 -7.18 -26.80 1.11
N VAL A 43 -7.23 -25.88 0.14
CA VAL A 43 -6.37 -24.70 0.12
C VAL A 43 -6.74 -23.74 1.25
N GLU A 44 -8.03 -23.54 1.54
CA GLU A 44 -8.52 -22.71 2.66
C GLU A 44 -7.91 -23.16 4.00
N VAL A 45 -7.91 -24.47 4.27
CA VAL A 45 -7.30 -25.02 5.49
C VAL A 45 -5.78 -24.81 5.50
N ALA A 46 -5.11 -25.07 4.37
CA ALA A 46 -3.66 -24.94 4.29
C ALA A 46 -3.19 -23.49 4.48
N VAL A 47 -3.84 -22.51 3.85
CA VAL A 47 -3.46 -21.09 4.02
C VAL A 47 -3.79 -20.55 5.41
N ALA A 48 -4.84 -21.05 6.04
CA ALA A 48 -5.17 -20.70 7.42
C ALA A 48 -4.10 -21.23 8.40
N GLN A 49 -3.60 -22.44 8.17
CA GLN A 49 -2.50 -23.02 8.97
C GLN A 49 -1.20 -22.22 8.80
N GLU A 50 -0.85 -21.86 7.57
CA GLU A 50 0.32 -21.01 7.28
C GLU A 50 0.23 -19.64 7.97
N LEU A 51 -0.96 -19.04 7.99
CA LEU A 51 -1.19 -17.78 8.69
C LEU A 51 -1.03 -17.94 10.21
N GLN A 52 -1.53 -19.04 10.78
CA GLN A 52 -1.42 -19.28 12.22
C GLN A 52 0.04 -19.49 12.62
N LEU A 53 0.78 -20.32 11.89
CA LEU A 53 2.21 -20.53 12.11
C LEU A 53 2.98 -19.22 12.01
N SER A 54 2.63 -18.36 11.06
CA SER A 54 3.28 -17.05 10.94
C SER A 54 2.93 -16.13 12.11
N GLU A 55 1.68 -16.12 12.58
CA GLU A 55 1.28 -15.30 13.74
C GLU A 55 2.05 -15.69 15.00
N ASP A 56 2.26 -16.99 15.20
CA ASP A 56 3.00 -17.52 16.35
C ASP A 56 4.49 -17.14 16.32
N THR A 57 5.07 -16.88 15.14
CA THR A 57 6.48 -16.47 14.99
C THR A 57 6.70 -14.96 14.96
N TRP A 58 5.65 -14.14 14.79
CA TRP A 58 5.77 -12.67 14.84
C TRP A 58 6.38 -12.10 16.14
N PRO A 59 6.16 -12.69 17.33
CA PRO A 59 6.76 -12.23 18.57
C PRO A 59 8.25 -12.56 18.70
N GLU A 60 8.76 -13.54 17.94
CA GLU A 60 10.14 -13.99 18.01
C GLU A 60 11.07 -12.96 17.31
N ASP A 61 12.32 -12.84 17.75
CA ASP A 61 13.35 -11.99 17.11
C ASP A 61 13.87 -12.64 15.81
N VAL A 62 12.94 -13.03 14.95
CA VAL A 62 13.21 -13.51 13.60
C VAL A 62 13.62 -12.32 12.74
N THR A 63 14.71 -12.48 12.01
CA THR A 63 15.21 -11.49 11.05
C THR A 63 14.12 -11.18 10.01
N SER A 64 13.95 -9.92 9.63
CA SER A 64 12.93 -9.48 8.66
C SER A 64 12.93 -10.29 7.36
N GLN A 65 14.09 -10.83 6.94
CA GLN A 65 14.21 -11.65 5.73
C GLN A 65 13.49 -13.00 5.79
N ASP A 66 13.49 -13.69 6.94
CA ASP A 66 12.85 -15.01 7.07
C ASP A 66 11.32 -14.92 7.15
N LEU A 67 10.80 -13.77 7.63
CA LEU A 67 9.37 -13.48 7.70
C LEU A 67 8.81 -12.99 6.35
N GLU A 68 9.57 -12.16 5.62
CA GLU A 68 9.18 -11.52 4.36
C GLU A 68 9.01 -12.51 3.20
N GLU A 69 9.99 -13.37 2.96
CA GLU A 69 9.92 -14.32 1.85
C GLU A 69 9.13 -15.59 2.20
N GLY A 70 8.90 -15.85 3.48
CA GLY A 70 8.25 -17.06 3.96
C GLY A 70 6.75 -17.13 3.65
N LEU A 71 5.95 -16.25 4.25
CA LEU A 71 4.49 -16.39 4.25
C LEU A 71 3.91 -16.18 2.84
N ALA A 72 4.30 -15.09 2.19
CA ALA A 72 3.78 -14.74 0.87
C ALA A 72 4.15 -15.79 -0.18
N THR A 73 5.38 -16.31 -0.16
CA THR A 73 5.82 -17.37 -1.08
C THR A 73 5.11 -18.69 -0.82
N ARG A 74 4.98 -19.11 0.45
CA ARG A 74 4.28 -20.36 0.81
C ARG A 74 2.82 -20.31 0.40
N VAL A 75 2.10 -19.25 0.78
CA VAL A 75 0.67 -19.09 0.44
C VAL A 75 0.47 -18.98 -1.08
N THR A 76 1.22 -18.10 -1.76
CA THR A 76 1.07 -17.98 -3.22
C THR A 76 1.50 -19.25 -3.96
N GLY A 77 2.48 -20.00 -3.43
CA GLY A 77 2.90 -21.30 -3.95
C GLY A 77 1.81 -22.36 -3.86
N LEU A 78 1.12 -22.45 -2.71
CA LEU A 78 -0.01 -23.36 -2.49
C LEU A 78 -1.13 -23.12 -3.51
N LEU A 79 -1.52 -21.85 -3.74
CA LEU A 79 -2.55 -21.52 -4.71
C LEU A 79 -2.06 -21.76 -6.15
N ARG A 80 -0.83 -21.34 -6.47
CA ARG A 80 -0.24 -21.45 -7.82
C ARG A 80 -0.18 -22.89 -8.33
N ALA A 81 0.13 -23.85 -7.46
CA ALA A 81 0.15 -25.27 -7.81
C ALA A 81 -1.16 -25.78 -8.42
N HIS A 82 -2.29 -25.18 -8.05
CA HIS A 82 -3.62 -25.52 -8.57
C HIS A 82 -4.01 -24.68 -9.80
N VAL A 83 -3.67 -23.39 -9.79
CA VAL A 83 -3.99 -22.45 -10.88
C VAL A 83 -3.24 -22.78 -12.17
N ASP A 84 -1.95 -23.11 -12.09
CA ASP A 84 -1.13 -23.35 -13.30
C ASP A 84 -1.50 -24.67 -14.01
N ARG A 85 -2.10 -25.61 -13.28
CA ARG A 85 -2.54 -26.92 -13.81
C ARG A 85 -3.95 -26.87 -14.38
N ALA A 86 -4.82 -25.99 -13.88
CA ALA A 86 -6.23 -25.98 -14.25
C ALA A 86 -6.49 -25.70 -15.76
N PRO A 87 -5.81 -24.75 -16.43
CA PRO A 87 -6.00 -24.50 -17.86
C PRO A 87 -5.65 -25.67 -18.78
N GLN A 88 -4.90 -26.66 -18.27
CA GLN A 88 -4.54 -27.86 -19.01
C GLN A 88 -5.73 -28.82 -19.17
N VAL A 89 -6.75 -28.69 -18.31
CA VAL A 89 -8.01 -29.46 -18.39
C VAL A 89 -8.93 -28.81 -19.42
N THR A 90 -9.44 -27.62 -19.12
CA THR A 90 -10.19 -26.75 -20.03
C THR A 90 -9.91 -25.28 -19.70
N PRO A 91 -9.97 -24.36 -20.67
CA PRO A 91 -9.84 -22.92 -20.40
C PRO A 91 -10.90 -22.42 -19.42
N GLU A 92 -12.15 -22.87 -19.56
CA GLU A 92 -13.27 -22.56 -18.68
C GLU A 92 -12.99 -23.00 -17.24
N PHE A 93 -12.53 -24.23 -17.03
CA PHE A 93 -12.14 -24.72 -15.71
C PHE A 93 -11.00 -23.90 -15.10
N GLY A 94 -10.03 -23.48 -15.92
CA GLY A 94 -8.97 -22.57 -15.48
C GLY A 94 -9.50 -21.24 -14.94
N ARG A 95 -10.50 -20.65 -15.61
CA ARG A 95 -11.15 -19.39 -15.17
C ARG A 95 -11.92 -19.55 -13.87
N GLU A 96 -12.73 -20.59 -13.76
CA GLU A 96 -13.52 -20.88 -12.56
C GLU A 96 -12.62 -21.21 -11.35
N MET A 97 -11.57 -22.01 -11.57
CA MET A 97 -10.59 -22.31 -10.53
C MET A 97 -9.86 -21.06 -10.05
N ALA A 98 -9.41 -20.20 -10.97
CA ALA A 98 -8.74 -18.95 -10.62
C ALA A 98 -9.66 -18.00 -9.83
N HIS A 99 -10.94 -17.87 -10.24
CA HIS A 99 -11.93 -17.09 -9.53
C HIS A 99 -12.20 -17.63 -8.12
N SER A 100 -12.41 -18.94 -7.99
CA SER A 100 -12.61 -19.59 -6.69
C SER A 100 -11.42 -19.39 -5.75
N LEU A 101 -10.19 -19.55 -6.25
CA LEU A 101 -8.97 -19.35 -5.46
C LEU A 101 -8.69 -17.88 -5.14
N LEU A 102 -9.15 -16.94 -5.98
CA LEU A 102 -9.15 -15.52 -5.63
C LEU A 102 -10.06 -15.25 -4.43
N GLY A 103 -11.23 -15.90 -4.37
CA GLY A 103 -12.11 -15.85 -3.19
C GLY A 103 -11.42 -16.38 -1.92
N VAL A 104 -10.67 -17.49 -2.02
CA VAL A 104 -9.87 -18.02 -0.90
C VAL A 104 -8.80 -17.03 -0.46
N LEU A 105 -8.10 -16.41 -1.42
CA LEU A 105 -7.09 -15.40 -1.14
C LEU A 105 -7.69 -14.19 -0.42
N VAL A 106 -8.86 -13.71 -0.84
CA VAL A 106 -9.56 -12.59 -0.17
C VAL A 106 -9.89 -12.93 1.28
N ALA A 107 -10.44 -14.12 1.55
CA ALA A 107 -10.75 -14.56 2.91
C ALA A 107 -9.48 -14.64 3.78
N PHE A 108 -8.39 -15.19 3.22
CA PHE A 108 -7.08 -15.20 3.87
C PHE A 108 -6.59 -13.78 4.17
N LEU A 109 -6.64 -12.86 3.20
CA LEU A 109 -6.14 -11.49 3.35
C LEU A 109 -6.93 -10.69 4.40
N HIS A 110 -8.24 -10.90 4.52
CA HIS A 110 -9.01 -10.33 5.63
C HIS A 110 -8.64 -10.91 6.99
N SER A 111 -8.28 -12.20 7.06
CA SER A 111 -7.78 -12.81 8.29
C SER A 111 -6.40 -12.24 8.65
N PHE A 112 -5.49 -12.17 7.67
CA PHE A 112 -4.16 -11.58 7.80
C PHE A 112 -4.24 -10.13 8.27
N GLN A 113 -5.08 -9.30 7.62
CA GLN A 113 -5.32 -7.92 8.02
C GLN A 113 -5.71 -7.80 9.49
N ARG A 114 -6.74 -8.54 9.93
CA ARG A 114 -7.22 -8.47 11.31
C ARG A 114 -6.17 -8.91 12.33
N LYS A 115 -5.39 -9.96 12.02
CA LYS A 115 -4.32 -10.46 12.89
C LYS A 115 -3.17 -9.45 12.99
N VAL A 116 -2.76 -8.87 11.86
CA VAL A 116 -1.73 -7.81 11.84
C VAL A 116 -2.18 -6.59 12.63
N GLU A 117 -3.40 -6.09 12.39
CA GLU A 117 -3.93 -4.95 13.15
C GLU A 117 -3.92 -5.23 14.66
N ARG A 118 -4.39 -6.41 15.09
CA ARG A 118 -4.35 -6.81 16.51
C ARG A 118 -2.93 -6.90 17.06
N PHE A 119 -2.00 -7.48 16.31
CA PHE A 119 -0.60 -7.60 16.73
C PHE A 119 0.06 -6.22 16.89
N LEU A 120 -0.24 -5.29 15.99
CA LEU A 120 0.28 -3.91 16.03
C LEU A 120 -0.40 -3.04 17.09
N GLU A 121 -1.69 -3.27 17.39
CA GLU A 121 -2.47 -2.54 18.39
C GLU A 121 -2.30 -3.07 19.82
N ALA A 122 -1.86 -4.32 20.00
CA ALA A 122 -1.72 -4.94 21.31
C ALA A 122 -0.91 -4.03 22.24
N PRO A 123 -1.48 -3.56 23.36
CA PRO A 123 -0.75 -2.75 24.31
C PRO A 123 0.43 -3.59 24.80
N GLY A 124 1.64 -3.05 24.63
CA GLY A 124 2.86 -3.75 25.00
C GLY A 124 2.84 -4.14 26.48
N GLU A 125 2.43 -5.38 26.77
CA GLU A 125 2.78 -6.06 28.03
C GLU A 125 4.30 -6.35 28.07
N VAL A 126 4.97 -6.24 26.92
CA VAL A 126 6.42 -6.32 26.79
C VAL A 126 6.93 -4.94 26.37
N PRO A 127 8.00 -4.41 27.00
CA PRO A 127 8.62 -3.14 26.59
C PRO A 127 8.90 -3.16 25.08
N PRO A 128 8.86 -1.99 24.40
CA PRO A 128 9.09 -1.92 22.97
C PRO A 128 10.47 -2.50 22.68
N THR A 129 10.49 -3.74 22.19
CA THR A 129 11.71 -4.37 21.71
C THR A 129 12.17 -3.54 20.51
N ASP A 130 13.46 -3.28 20.40
CA ASP A 130 14.06 -2.52 19.30
C ASP A 130 13.72 -3.07 17.89
N GLY A 131 13.12 -4.27 17.81
CA GLY A 131 12.63 -4.93 16.59
C GLY A 131 11.23 -4.55 16.10
N ALA A 132 10.42 -3.77 16.84
CA ALA A 132 9.07 -3.35 16.39
C ALA A 132 9.02 -2.74 14.97
N PRO A 133 9.90 -1.81 14.57
CA PRO A 133 9.92 -1.31 13.20
C PRO A 133 10.32 -2.38 12.17
N GLY A 134 11.24 -3.28 12.51
CA GLY A 134 11.65 -4.38 11.62
C GLY A 134 10.50 -5.35 11.32
N ARG A 135 9.65 -5.63 12.32
CA ARG A 135 8.45 -6.47 12.15
C ARG A 135 7.38 -5.78 11.30
N ALA A 136 7.13 -4.48 11.54
CA ALA A 136 6.19 -3.71 10.73
C ALA A 136 6.61 -3.63 9.25
N ILE A 137 7.92 -3.51 8.98
CA ILE A 137 8.48 -3.55 7.63
C ILE A 137 8.24 -4.93 6.99
N ALA A 138 8.54 -6.01 7.71
CA ALA A 138 8.35 -7.36 7.19
C ALA A 138 6.89 -7.66 6.82
N LEU A 139 5.94 -7.28 7.68
CA LEU A 139 4.52 -7.43 7.41
C LEU A 139 4.04 -6.59 6.22
N ALA A 140 4.56 -5.37 6.06
CA ALA A 140 4.26 -4.53 4.90
C ALA A 140 4.82 -5.14 3.60
N ASN A 141 6.00 -5.75 3.66
CA ASN A 141 6.67 -6.40 2.54
C ASN A 141 6.00 -7.70 2.06
N CYS A 142 5.14 -8.32 2.87
CA CYS A 142 4.24 -9.38 2.40
C CYS A 142 3.18 -8.90 1.39
N CYS A 143 2.86 -7.61 1.35
CA CYS A 143 1.74 -7.09 0.57
C CYS A 143 1.94 -7.16 -0.96
N PRO A 144 3.09 -6.75 -1.54
CA PRO A 144 3.27 -6.72 -2.99
C PRO A 144 3.16 -8.09 -3.68
N PRO A 145 3.74 -9.19 -3.16
CA PRO A 145 3.55 -10.51 -3.75
C PRO A 145 2.09 -10.96 -3.75
N PHE A 146 1.33 -10.68 -2.68
CA PHE A 146 -0.10 -10.98 -2.64
C PHE A 146 -0.89 -10.16 -3.65
N ARG A 147 -0.59 -8.88 -3.80
CA ARG A 147 -1.23 -8.01 -4.80
C ARG A 147 -0.97 -8.52 -6.21
N ALA A 148 0.29 -8.80 -6.54
CA ALA A 148 0.67 -9.33 -7.85
C ALA A 148 -0.03 -10.67 -8.15
N PHE A 149 -0.20 -11.51 -7.14
CA PHE A 149 -0.89 -12.78 -7.30
C PHE A 149 -2.40 -12.61 -7.47
N ALA A 150 -3.04 -11.72 -6.71
CA ALA A 150 -4.46 -11.39 -6.87
C ALA A 150 -4.77 -10.84 -8.28
N GLU A 151 -3.92 -9.95 -8.80
CA GLU A 151 -4.01 -9.45 -10.18
C GLU A 151 -3.86 -10.58 -11.20
N ARG A 152 -2.90 -11.49 -11.00
CA ARG A 152 -2.74 -12.66 -11.89
C ARG A 152 -3.98 -13.55 -11.91
N LEU A 153 -4.61 -13.79 -10.77
CA LEU A 153 -5.86 -14.59 -10.71
C LEU A 153 -7.00 -13.90 -11.46
N ALA A 154 -7.10 -12.57 -11.34
CA ALA A 154 -8.11 -11.79 -12.06
C ALA A 154 -7.89 -11.78 -13.58
N GLN A 155 -6.64 -11.83 -14.04
CA GLN A 155 -6.27 -11.86 -15.47
C GLN A 155 -6.76 -13.10 -16.23
N PHE A 156 -7.20 -14.16 -15.54
CA PHE A 156 -7.89 -15.29 -16.17
C PHE A 156 -9.23 -14.87 -16.81
N GLY A 157 -9.79 -13.71 -16.45
CA GLY A 157 -10.90 -13.09 -17.18
C GLY A 157 -12.28 -13.61 -16.80
N HIS A 158 -12.46 -14.07 -15.56
CA HIS A 158 -13.80 -14.37 -15.03
C HIS A 158 -14.56 -13.06 -14.74
N PRO A 159 -15.83 -12.90 -15.18
CA PRO A 159 -16.56 -11.64 -15.10
C PRO A 159 -16.76 -11.14 -13.67
N GLU A 160 -16.85 -12.04 -12.69
CA GLU A 160 -17.09 -11.71 -11.28
C GLU A 160 -15.78 -11.51 -10.48
N SER A 161 -14.61 -11.54 -11.11
CA SER A 161 -13.32 -11.40 -10.40
C SER A 161 -12.97 -9.96 -9.99
N GLU A 162 -13.65 -8.95 -10.55
CA GLU A 162 -13.36 -7.54 -10.25
C GLU A 162 -13.61 -7.18 -8.78
N GLU A 163 -14.69 -7.66 -8.19
CA GLU A 163 -15.02 -7.33 -6.79
C GLU A 163 -14.06 -8.02 -5.80
N PRO A 164 -13.80 -9.34 -5.89
CA PRO A 164 -12.76 -9.99 -5.09
C PRO A 164 -11.37 -9.35 -5.25
N ARG A 165 -10.99 -8.94 -6.47
CA ARG A 165 -9.73 -8.23 -6.71
C ARG A 165 -9.66 -6.93 -5.92
N ARG A 166 -10.70 -6.10 -5.96
CA ARG A 166 -10.76 -4.86 -5.17
C ARG A 166 -10.70 -5.11 -3.67
N GLN A 167 -11.40 -6.14 -3.18
CA GLN A 167 -11.39 -6.51 -1.76
C GLN A 167 -10.00 -6.93 -1.29
N ALA A 168 -9.30 -7.76 -2.08
CA ALA A 168 -7.92 -8.14 -1.82
C ALA A 168 -7.00 -6.91 -1.71
N HIS A 169 -7.08 -5.99 -2.68
CA HIS A 169 -6.29 -4.76 -2.68
C HIS A 169 -6.60 -3.88 -1.46
N ALA A 170 -7.88 -3.72 -1.12
CA ALA A 170 -8.31 -2.92 0.01
C ALA A 170 -7.83 -3.49 1.36
N ALA A 171 -7.79 -4.82 1.52
CA ALA A 171 -7.26 -5.47 2.72
C ALA A 171 -5.74 -5.24 2.85
N LEU A 172 -4.99 -5.39 1.75
CA LEU A 172 -3.55 -5.13 1.70
C LEU A 172 -3.23 -3.67 2.00
N ASP A 173 -3.98 -2.72 1.44
CA ASP A 173 -3.81 -1.29 1.71
C ASP A 173 -4.01 -0.95 3.20
N ARG A 174 -4.94 -1.64 3.88
CA ARG A 174 -5.16 -1.46 5.33
C ARG A 174 -3.95 -1.95 6.13
N VAL A 175 -3.37 -3.10 5.75
CA VAL A 175 -2.14 -3.63 6.37
C VAL A 175 -1.00 -2.64 6.19
N THR A 176 -0.73 -2.18 4.97
CA THR A 176 0.34 -1.20 4.69
C THR A 176 0.16 0.08 5.52
N ARG A 177 -1.07 0.59 5.62
CA ARG A 177 -1.37 1.77 6.46
C ARG A 177 -1.16 1.52 7.95
N ALA A 178 -1.57 0.36 8.47
CA ALA A 178 -1.38 0.01 9.88
C ALA A 178 0.11 -0.07 10.23
N CYS A 179 0.91 -0.75 9.40
CA CYS A 179 2.37 -0.79 9.53
C CYS A 179 2.98 0.61 9.47
N GLY A 180 2.57 1.44 8.50
CA GLY A 180 3.05 2.80 8.37
C GLY A 180 2.70 3.71 9.55
N HIS A 181 1.55 3.51 10.17
CA HIS A 181 1.17 4.22 11.38
C HIS A 181 2.15 3.94 12.53
N VAL A 182 2.47 2.66 12.77
CA VAL A 182 3.42 2.25 13.81
C VAL A 182 4.82 2.81 13.53
N LEU A 183 5.29 2.70 12.29
CA LEU A 183 6.61 3.18 11.88
C LEU A 183 6.74 4.70 12.06
N THR A 184 5.73 5.47 11.67
CA THR A 184 5.77 6.94 11.70
C THR A 184 5.43 7.53 13.07
N ARG A 185 4.85 6.77 13.99
CA ARG A 185 4.37 7.28 15.29
C ARG A 185 5.45 8.02 16.06
N ARG A 186 6.59 7.37 16.32
CA ARG A 186 7.72 7.95 17.07
C ARG A 186 8.30 9.17 16.36
N LEU A 187 8.44 9.09 15.03
CA LEU A 187 8.89 10.24 14.22
C LEU A 187 8.01 11.47 14.45
N PHE A 188 6.69 11.33 14.43
CA PHE A 188 5.79 12.47 14.62
C PHE A 188 5.79 12.99 16.06
N GLU A 189 6.06 12.14 17.05
CA GLU A 189 6.30 12.57 18.44
C GLU A 189 7.57 13.44 18.51
N ASP A 190 8.66 13.02 17.85
CA ASP A 190 9.93 13.73 17.78
C ASP A 190 9.86 15.03 16.97
N LEU A 191 9.04 15.07 15.91
CA LEU A 191 8.85 16.25 15.06
C LEU A 191 7.97 17.33 15.70
N LYS A 192 7.01 16.95 16.55
CA LYS A 192 6.05 17.84 17.21
C LYS A 192 6.66 19.10 17.85
N PRO A 193 7.75 19.03 18.65
CA PRO A 193 8.35 20.23 19.24
C PRO A 193 8.89 21.21 18.19
N TYR A 194 9.33 20.74 17.03
CA TYR A 194 9.88 21.57 15.97
C TYR A 194 8.78 22.23 15.13
N PHE A 195 7.72 21.51 14.77
CA PHE A 195 6.54 22.11 14.14
C PHE A 195 5.92 23.22 15.02
N ASN A 196 5.90 23.01 16.33
CA ASN A 196 5.43 24.03 17.28
C ASN A 196 6.31 25.29 17.34
N LYS A 197 7.54 25.27 16.81
CA LYS A 197 8.43 26.44 16.73
C LYS A 197 8.27 27.21 15.41
N LEU A 198 7.67 26.61 14.39
CA LEU A 198 7.41 27.27 13.10
C LEU A 198 6.41 28.42 13.24
N MET A 199 6.54 29.42 12.36
CA MET A 199 5.67 30.61 12.31
C MET A 199 5.62 31.42 13.63
N LYS A 200 6.62 31.27 14.50
CA LYS A 200 6.82 32.07 15.72
C LYS A 200 7.89 33.14 15.51
N ARG A 201 8.06 34.02 16.50
CA ARG A 201 8.96 35.19 16.44
C ARG A 201 10.40 34.90 15.96
N LYS A 202 10.97 33.72 16.30
CA LYS A 202 12.33 33.32 15.91
C LYS A 202 12.42 32.64 14.53
N TRP A 203 11.30 32.19 13.95
CA TRP A 203 11.29 31.42 12.70
C TRP A 203 11.84 32.21 11.50
N LEU A 204 11.57 33.52 11.44
CA LEU A 204 12.11 34.38 10.37
C LEU A 204 13.62 34.63 10.48
N THR A 205 14.24 34.31 11.62
CA THR A 205 15.66 34.60 11.91
C THR A 205 16.50 33.35 12.14
N SER A 206 15.89 32.16 12.23
CA SER A 206 16.58 30.90 12.51
C SER A 206 15.94 29.77 11.69
N SER A 207 16.77 28.94 11.08
CA SER A 207 16.36 27.72 10.36
C SER A 207 16.40 26.47 11.22
N ASP A 208 16.95 26.52 12.43
CA ASP A 208 17.22 25.35 13.28
C ASP A 208 16.01 24.42 13.46
N ALA A 209 14.80 24.99 13.61
CA ALA A 209 13.59 24.19 13.76
C ALA A 209 13.22 23.44 12.47
N PHE A 210 13.36 24.08 11.32
CA PHE A 210 13.10 23.48 10.02
C PHE A 210 14.21 22.49 9.64
N ASP A 211 15.47 22.83 9.88
CA ASP A 211 16.62 21.97 9.62
C ASP A 211 16.54 20.68 10.45
N ALA A 212 16.09 20.76 11.71
CA ALA A 212 15.84 19.59 12.55
C ALA A 212 14.71 18.70 12.00
N ILE A 213 13.65 19.28 11.44
CA ILE A 213 12.57 18.52 10.77
C ILE A 213 13.14 17.75 9.58
N VAL A 214 13.89 18.42 8.71
CA VAL A 214 14.53 17.80 7.54
C VAL A 214 15.50 16.69 7.97
N MET A 215 16.29 16.92 9.01
CA MET A 215 17.23 15.94 9.55
C MET A 215 16.51 14.69 10.08
N LEU A 216 15.47 14.86 10.90
CA LEU A 216 14.71 13.75 11.47
C LEU A 216 14.02 12.92 10.39
N ILE A 217 13.41 13.56 9.39
CA ILE A 217 12.79 12.85 8.26
C ILE A 217 13.84 12.11 7.44
N THR A 218 15.00 12.72 7.19
CA THR A 218 16.10 12.10 6.43
C THR A 218 16.71 10.90 7.18
N GLY A 219 16.83 11.01 8.51
CA GLY A 219 17.26 9.91 9.36
C GLY A 219 16.24 8.77 9.37
N PHE A 220 14.95 9.10 9.50
CA PHE A 220 13.87 8.11 9.42
C PHE A 220 13.81 7.40 8.07
N ALA A 221 14.07 8.09 6.96
CA ALA A 221 14.11 7.45 5.65
C ALA A 221 15.13 6.30 5.55
N GLN A 222 16.16 6.27 6.41
CA GLN A 222 17.09 5.14 6.48
C GLN A 222 16.43 3.86 7.00
N THR A 223 15.44 3.98 7.91
CA THR A 223 14.71 2.83 8.44
C THR A 223 13.77 2.22 7.41
N LEU A 224 13.35 3.01 6.41
CA LEU A 224 12.44 2.58 5.34
C LEU A 224 13.15 1.83 4.21
N ARG A 225 14.49 1.87 4.14
CA ARG A 225 15.26 1.23 3.06
C ARG A 225 14.93 -0.24 2.79
N PRO A 226 14.60 -1.08 3.79
CA PRO A 226 14.26 -2.49 3.52
C PRO A 226 12.84 -2.67 2.95
N LEU A 227 12.00 -1.64 2.90
CA LEU A 227 10.67 -1.75 2.31
C LEU A 227 10.75 -1.97 0.80
N HIS A 228 9.84 -2.80 0.30
CA HIS A 228 9.56 -2.88 -1.14
C HIS A 228 9.06 -1.54 -1.69
N PRO A 229 9.27 -1.27 -3.00
CA PRO A 229 8.91 0.02 -3.62
C PRO A 229 7.45 0.43 -3.40
N GLU A 230 6.50 -0.49 -3.51
CA GLU A 230 5.07 -0.17 -3.37
C GLU A 230 4.72 0.30 -1.92
N PRO A 231 4.99 -0.47 -0.85
CA PRO A 231 4.80 -0.01 0.53
C PRO A 231 5.58 1.26 0.87
N HIS A 232 6.81 1.38 0.36
CA HIS A 232 7.66 2.56 0.54
C HIS A 232 6.97 3.82 -0.01
N GLN A 233 6.51 3.79 -1.25
CA GLN A 233 5.85 4.94 -1.88
C GLN A 233 4.56 5.33 -1.16
N VAL A 234 3.75 4.37 -0.70
CA VAL A 234 2.53 4.64 0.07
C VAL A 234 2.88 5.35 1.39
N LEU A 235 3.87 4.84 2.11
CA LEU A 235 4.27 5.37 3.41
C LEU A 235 4.91 6.77 3.29
N VAL A 236 5.79 6.96 2.31
CA VAL A 236 6.40 8.28 2.03
C VAL A 236 5.33 9.28 1.57
N SER A 237 4.32 8.86 0.82
CA SER A 237 3.20 9.73 0.43
C SER A 237 2.35 10.16 1.61
N ASP A 238 2.05 9.26 2.55
CA ASP A 238 1.37 9.62 3.81
C ASP A 238 2.22 10.57 4.66
N LEU A 239 3.53 10.27 4.77
CA LEU A 239 4.48 11.13 5.48
C LEU A 239 4.53 12.54 4.87
N HIS A 240 4.61 12.65 3.53
CA HIS A 240 4.57 13.90 2.80
C HIS A 240 3.32 14.70 3.15
N ARG A 241 2.15 14.07 3.03
CA ARG A 241 0.87 14.70 3.36
C ARG A 241 0.82 15.20 4.80
N ARG A 242 1.20 14.36 5.77
CA ARG A 242 1.13 14.71 7.20
C ARG A 242 2.13 15.80 7.57
N VAL A 243 3.34 15.78 7.02
CA VAL A 243 4.35 16.83 7.22
C VAL A 243 3.85 18.17 6.68
N LEU A 244 3.27 18.19 5.48
CA LEU A 244 2.71 19.41 4.92
C LEU A 244 1.52 19.95 5.72
N ILE A 245 0.62 19.08 6.19
CA ILE A 245 -0.48 19.48 7.08
C ILE A 245 0.07 20.16 8.34
N GLU A 246 1.06 19.56 9.02
CA GLU A 246 1.65 20.16 10.22
C GLU A 246 2.43 21.44 9.92
N TYR A 247 3.04 21.54 8.74
CA TYR A 247 3.74 22.74 8.28
C TYR A 247 2.79 23.93 8.02
N VAL A 248 1.68 23.69 7.32
CA VAL A 248 0.72 24.76 6.95
C VAL A 248 -0.27 25.09 8.07
N ARG A 249 -0.53 24.17 9.01
CA ARG A 249 -1.48 24.37 10.11
C ARG A 249 -1.25 25.68 10.88
N PRO A 250 -0.03 26.06 11.30
CA PRO A 250 0.23 27.36 11.93
C PRO A 250 -0.12 28.59 11.06
N LEU A 251 0.03 28.49 9.74
CA LEU A 251 -0.32 29.57 8.80
C LEU A 251 -1.83 29.79 8.76
N LEU A 252 -2.59 28.70 8.60
CA LEU A 252 -4.05 28.73 8.54
C LEU A 252 -4.68 29.15 9.88
N GLN A 253 -4.01 28.88 11.00
CA GLN A 253 -4.43 29.33 12.33
C GLN A 253 -4.15 30.81 12.61
N GLY A 254 -3.62 31.58 11.65
CA GLY A 254 -3.36 33.01 11.83
C GLY A 254 -2.29 33.32 12.87
N ARG A 255 -1.37 32.38 13.16
CA ARG A 255 -0.28 32.60 14.13
C ARG A 255 0.74 33.66 13.68
N LEU A 256 0.66 34.06 12.42
CA LEU A 256 1.56 35.01 11.79
C LEU A 256 0.77 36.24 11.33
N VAL A 257 1.13 37.41 11.88
CA VAL A 257 0.53 38.69 11.52
C VAL A 257 1.58 39.55 10.83
N CYS A 258 1.32 39.92 9.58
CA CYS A 258 2.18 40.84 8.84
C CYS A 258 1.61 42.26 8.87
N THR A 259 2.37 43.21 9.41
CA THR A 259 1.95 44.62 9.52
C THR A 259 2.48 45.52 8.39
N SER A 260 3.29 44.98 7.46
CA SER A 260 3.86 45.75 6.34
C SER A 260 4.14 44.86 5.13
N ALA A 261 4.18 45.47 3.94
CA ALA A 261 4.59 44.79 2.70
C ALA A 261 5.97 44.14 2.82
N LYS A 262 6.92 44.80 3.48
CA LYS A 262 8.26 44.23 3.77
C LYS A 262 8.20 42.99 4.67
N ALA A 263 7.29 42.97 5.66
CA ALA A 263 7.08 41.78 6.49
C ALA A 263 6.47 40.64 5.67
N ARG A 264 5.46 40.92 4.84
CA ARG A 264 4.85 39.94 3.93
C ARG A 264 5.88 39.33 2.98
N ALA A 265 6.72 40.16 2.34
CA ALA A 265 7.76 39.70 1.43
C ALA A 265 8.79 38.78 2.12
N ARG A 266 9.21 39.09 3.36
CA ARG A 266 10.13 38.22 4.12
C ARG A 266 9.53 36.86 4.45
N VAL A 267 8.26 36.84 4.84
CA VAL A 267 7.53 35.60 5.12
C VAL A 267 7.36 34.78 3.85
N ALA A 268 6.93 35.41 2.76
CA ALA A 268 6.75 34.76 1.47
C ALA A 268 8.05 34.16 0.93
N ALA A 269 9.17 34.89 1.04
CA ALA A 269 10.48 34.37 0.68
C ALA A 269 10.84 33.12 1.51
N ARG A 270 10.70 33.18 2.83
CA ARG A 270 10.99 32.06 3.72
C ARG A 270 10.11 30.84 3.46
N LEU A 271 8.81 31.04 3.22
CA LEU A 271 7.89 29.96 2.82
C LEU A 271 8.32 29.34 1.50
N GLY A 272 8.71 30.15 0.51
CA GLY A 272 9.22 29.65 -0.77
C GLY A 272 10.48 28.81 -0.61
N ASP A 273 11.41 29.22 0.25
CA ASP A 273 12.65 28.50 0.53
C ASP A 273 12.39 27.14 1.20
N GLU A 274 11.55 27.12 2.24
CA GLU A 274 11.20 25.91 2.97
C GLU A 274 10.33 24.96 2.13
N ALA A 275 9.40 25.50 1.33
CA ALA A 275 8.60 24.71 0.38
C ALA A 275 9.48 23.99 -0.64
N ARG A 276 10.48 24.68 -1.20
CA ARG A 276 11.43 24.07 -2.13
C ARG A 276 12.21 22.93 -1.47
N GLN A 277 12.69 23.13 -0.26
CA GLN A 277 13.42 22.11 0.49
C GLN A 277 12.55 20.89 0.82
N LEU A 278 11.29 21.09 1.22
CA LEU A 278 10.33 19.98 1.43
C LEU A 278 10.07 19.21 0.13
N ARG A 279 9.83 19.93 -0.98
CA ARG A 279 9.66 19.32 -2.30
C ARG A 279 10.86 18.48 -2.69
N GLU A 280 12.07 19.02 -2.58
CA GLU A 280 13.31 18.29 -2.89
C GLU A 280 13.48 17.07 -1.98
N LEU A 281 13.16 17.20 -0.69
CA LEU A 281 13.20 16.09 0.26
C LEU A 281 12.24 14.97 -0.16
N PHE A 282 10.96 15.26 -0.38
CA PHE A 282 9.97 14.24 -0.73
C PHE A 282 10.11 13.69 -2.15
N THR A 283 10.68 14.48 -3.07
CA THR A 283 11.10 13.98 -4.39
C THR A 283 12.23 12.95 -4.25
N ARG A 284 13.25 13.22 -3.43
CA ARG A 284 14.35 12.26 -3.18
C ARG A 284 13.88 10.99 -2.47
N LEU A 285 12.81 11.09 -1.68
CA LEU A 285 12.22 9.96 -0.98
C LEU A 285 11.24 9.15 -1.85
N ASP A 286 11.03 9.54 -3.11
CA ASP A 286 10.11 8.91 -4.06
C ASP A 286 8.64 8.97 -3.62
N SER A 287 8.20 10.16 -3.19
CA SER A 287 6.78 10.41 -2.89
C SER A 287 5.92 10.37 -4.15
N ALA A 288 4.85 9.56 -4.14
CA ALA A 288 3.85 9.53 -5.20
C ALA A 288 2.81 10.67 -5.09
N SER A 289 3.08 11.72 -4.30
CA SER A 289 2.16 12.85 -4.07
C SER A 289 2.76 14.22 -4.44
N PRO A 290 3.31 14.43 -5.64
CA PRO A 290 3.90 15.71 -6.06
C PRO A 290 2.88 16.85 -6.18
N TRP A 291 1.58 16.52 -6.29
CA TRP A 291 0.50 17.51 -6.31
C TRP A 291 0.47 18.36 -5.02
N LEU A 292 0.92 17.79 -3.90
CA LEU A 292 1.00 18.46 -2.62
C LEU A 292 2.03 19.60 -2.60
N ASP A 293 3.07 19.54 -3.45
CA ASP A 293 4.15 20.53 -3.49
C ASP A 293 3.63 21.94 -3.85
N SER A 294 2.45 22.02 -4.45
CA SER A 294 1.82 23.28 -4.84
C SER A 294 1.15 24.05 -3.69
N VAL A 295 0.86 23.40 -2.55
CA VAL A 295 0.08 24.01 -1.46
C VAL A 295 0.78 25.23 -0.84
N VAL A 296 2.07 25.10 -0.49
CA VAL A 296 2.82 26.19 0.13
C VAL A 296 3.08 27.34 -0.85
N PRO A 297 3.45 27.09 -2.12
CA PRO A 297 3.49 28.14 -3.14
C PRO A 297 2.19 28.92 -3.29
N ARG A 298 1.02 28.26 -3.33
CA ARG A 298 -0.26 28.96 -3.41
C ARG A 298 -0.53 29.84 -2.17
N LEU A 299 -0.28 29.31 -0.97
CA LEU A 299 -0.39 30.08 0.27
C LEU A 299 0.58 31.25 0.33
N ARG A 300 1.78 31.10 -0.25
CA ARG A 300 2.76 32.17 -0.40
C ARG A 300 2.22 33.29 -1.28
N GLU A 301 1.58 32.99 -2.40
CA GLU A 301 1.03 34.01 -3.31
C GLU A 301 -0.05 34.84 -2.60
N LEU A 302 -0.92 34.23 -1.80
CA LEU A 302 -1.91 34.95 -0.98
C LEU A 302 -1.30 36.00 -0.03
N LEU A 303 -0.05 35.82 0.39
CA LEU A 303 0.65 36.80 1.23
C LEU A 303 1.22 37.98 0.44
N VAL A 304 1.52 37.79 -0.85
CA VAL A 304 2.19 38.80 -1.69
C VAL A 304 1.18 39.62 -2.50
N LEU A 305 0.06 39.02 -2.89
CA LEU A 305 -0.98 39.68 -3.66
C LEU A 305 -1.58 40.88 -2.90
N GLU A 306 -1.69 42.00 -3.61
CA GLU A 306 -2.25 43.26 -3.10
C GLU A 306 -3.64 43.55 -3.69
N ASP A 307 -3.89 43.09 -4.91
CA ASP A 307 -5.16 43.26 -5.60
C ASP A 307 -6.23 42.28 -5.10
N THR A 308 -7.44 42.80 -4.86
CA THR A 308 -8.55 42.02 -4.31
C THR A 308 -9.07 40.99 -5.31
N ALA A 309 -9.10 41.32 -6.61
CA ALA A 309 -9.54 40.37 -7.63
C ALA A 309 -8.54 39.23 -7.79
N ALA A 310 -7.23 39.53 -7.80
CA ALA A 310 -6.18 38.51 -7.81
C ALA A 310 -6.23 37.60 -6.57
N LEU A 311 -6.48 38.15 -5.37
CA LEU A 311 -6.68 37.36 -4.15
C LEU A 311 -7.88 36.41 -4.26
N GLN A 312 -9.02 36.89 -4.74
CA GLN A 312 -10.22 36.06 -4.93
C GLN A 312 -9.97 34.91 -5.92
N MET A 313 -9.23 35.17 -7.00
CA MET A 313 -8.86 34.14 -7.98
C MET A 313 -7.95 33.07 -7.38
N GLU A 314 -6.93 33.46 -6.60
CA GLU A 314 -6.01 32.49 -5.99
C GLU A 314 -6.69 31.69 -4.87
N VAL A 315 -7.57 32.31 -4.09
CA VAL A 315 -8.42 31.58 -3.11
C VAL A 315 -9.33 30.57 -3.82
N GLY A 316 -9.94 30.97 -4.94
CA GLY A 316 -10.76 30.06 -5.75
C GLY A 316 -9.95 28.90 -6.33
N ALA A 317 -8.71 29.15 -6.74
CA ALA A 317 -7.79 28.10 -7.20
C ALA A 317 -7.38 27.16 -6.07
N LEU A 318 -7.07 27.69 -4.89
CA LEU A 318 -6.72 26.89 -3.71
C LEU A 318 -7.89 26.00 -3.28
N ALA A 319 -9.11 26.52 -3.24
CA ALA A 319 -10.30 25.75 -2.86
C ALA A 319 -10.66 24.64 -3.87
N ARG A 320 -10.36 24.85 -5.15
CA ARG A 320 -10.55 23.84 -6.19
C ARG A 320 -9.49 22.73 -6.10
N ASP A 321 -8.23 23.11 -5.90
CA ASP A 321 -7.11 22.17 -5.86
C ASP A 321 -7.03 21.42 -4.51
N PHE A 322 -7.51 22.05 -3.43
CA PHE A 322 -7.53 21.52 -2.05
C PHE A 322 -8.90 21.77 -1.40
N PRO A 323 -9.93 20.96 -1.72
CA PRO A 323 -11.30 21.17 -1.24
C PRO A 323 -11.48 20.95 0.27
N ASP A 324 -10.48 20.38 0.94
CA ASP A 324 -10.42 20.19 2.39
C ASP A 324 -9.97 21.45 3.15
N VAL A 325 -9.39 22.43 2.46
CA VAL A 325 -9.02 23.72 3.03
C VAL A 325 -10.29 24.57 3.23
N ARG A 326 -10.58 24.88 4.50
CA ARG A 326 -11.69 25.74 4.94
C ARG A 326 -11.17 26.95 5.69
#